data_AF-A0A4R0TSN3-F1
#
_entry.id   AF-A0A4R0TSN3-F1
#
_cell.length_a   1.000
_cell.length_b   1.000
_cell.length_c   1.000
_cell.angle_alpha   90.00
_cell.angle_beta   90.00
_cell.angle_gamma   90.00
#
_symmetry.space_group_name_H-M   'P 1'
#
loop_
_entity.id
_entity.type
_entity.pdbx_description
1 polymer ?
#
loop_
_entity_poly.entity_id
_entity_poly.type
_entity_poly.pdbx_seq_one_letter_code
_entity_poly.pdbx_strand_id
1 'polypeptide(L)'
;MGSGPRMFRKRTSWCWNIRPEIPTPAVKHHTVMADGTYMSHDWCLIVAVDGETGEALGFQWCSHESVLLQCLFDRFGSVFP
;
A
#
# COMPACT_ATOMS: atom_id res chain seq x y z
N MET A 1 13.92 -30.55 -6.72
CA MET A 1 12.97 -29.56 -7.26
C MET A 1 13.74 -28.36 -7.80
N GLY A 2 13.62 -28.05 -9.09
CA GLY A 2 14.44 -27.04 -9.75
C GLY A 2 14.14 -25.61 -9.30
N SER A 3 15.16 -24.89 -8.83
CA SER A 3 15.09 -23.50 -8.39
C SER A 3 15.42 -22.55 -9.54
N GLY A 4 14.55 -22.48 -10.54
CA GLY A 4 14.74 -21.61 -11.72
C GLY A 4 13.75 -20.45 -11.75
N PRO A 5 14.12 -19.28 -12.34
CA PRO A 5 13.24 -18.11 -12.41
C PRO A 5 11.89 -18.39 -13.11
N ARG A 6 11.86 -19.34 -14.05
CA ARG A 6 10.61 -19.82 -14.69
C ARG A 6 9.66 -20.50 -13.70
N MET A 7 10.20 -21.33 -12.80
CA MET A 7 9.40 -22.02 -11.78
C MET A 7 8.93 -21.07 -10.69
N PHE A 8 9.75 -20.08 -10.33
CA PHE A 8 9.33 -18.99 -9.44
C PHE A 8 8.14 -18.23 -10.02
N ARG A 9 8.21 -17.73 -11.27
CA ARG A 9 7.10 -17.03 -11.92
C ARG A 9 5.81 -17.86 -11.98
N LYS A 10 5.91 -19.17 -12.25
CA LYS A 10 4.74 -20.07 -12.26
C LYS A 10 4.15 -20.25 -10.85
N ARG A 11 5.00 -20.29 -9.82
CA ARG A 11 4.56 -20.49 -8.43
C ARG A 11 4.02 -19.23 -7.77
N THR A 12 4.42 -18.05 -8.24
CA THR A 12 3.92 -16.76 -7.76
C THR A 12 2.89 -16.15 -8.70
N SER A 13 2.53 -16.77 -9.82
CA SER A 13 1.61 -16.16 -10.79
C SER A 13 0.24 -15.81 -10.20
N TRP A 14 -0.20 -16.53 -9.17
CA TRP A 14 -1.47 -16.31 -8.49
C TRP A 14 -1.53 -14.98 -7.73
N CYS A 15 -0.41 -14.46 -7.22
CA CYS A 15 -0.43 -13.22 -6.43
C CYS A 15 -0.78 -12.00 -7.27
N TRP A 16 -0.57 -12.06 -8.58
CA TRP A 16 -0.98 -11.02 -9.52
C TRP A 16 -2.49 -10.96 -9.77
N ASN A 17 -3.24 -12.01 -9.38
CA ASN A 17 -4.70 -12.04 -9.51
C ASN A 17 -5.42 -11.68 -8.20
N ILE A 18 -4.68 -11.26 -7.18
CA ILE A 18 -5.26 -10.80 -5.92
C ILE A 18 -5.62 -9.33 -6.07
N ARG A 19 -6.83 -8.98 -5.67
CA ARG A 19 -7.25 -7.59 -5.47
C ARG A 19 -7.22 -7.34 -3.97
N PRO A 20 -6.10 -6.84 -3.41
CA PRO A 20 -6.06 -6.52 -2.00
C PRO A 20 -7.02 -5.35 -1.75
N GLU A 21 -8.01 -5.59 -0.90
CA GLU A 21 -8.95 -4.59 -0.43
C GLU A 21 -8.67 -4.36 1.04
N ILE A 22 -8.38 -3.10 1.39
CA ILE A 22 -8.26 -2.68 2.78
C ILE A 22 -9.60 -2.01 3.12
N PRO A 23 -10.36 -2.55 4.08
CA PRO A 23 -11.62 -1.93 4.48
C PRO A 23 -11.37 -0.54 5.03
N THR A 24 -12.29 0.39 4.75
CA THR A 24 -12.16 1.75 5.28
C THR A 24 -12.18 1.72 6.80
N PRO A 25 -11.19 2.35 7.48
CA PRO A 25 -11.14 2.34 8.93
C PRO A 25 -12.40 2.99 9.52
N ALA A 26 -13.04 2.31 10.46
CA ALA A 26 -14.27 2.80 11.12
C ALA A 26 -13.98 3.76 12.29
N VAL A 27 -12.71 3.87 12.70
CA VAL A 27 -12.27 4.59 13.90
C VAL A 27 -11.29 5.67 13.49
N LYS A 28 -11.36 6.83 14.15
CA LYS A 28 -10.35 7.88 13.95
C LYS A 28 -9.02 7.45 14.57
N HIS A 29 -7.93 7.55 13.81
CA HIS A 29 -6.58 7.24 14.29
C HIS A 29 -5.87 8.52 14.71
N HIS A 30 -5.24 8.49 15.89
CA HIS A 30 -4.56 9.67 16.45
C HIS A 30 -3.23 9.95 15.75
N THR A 31 -2.56 8.89 15.28
CA THR A 31 -1.28 8.97 14.56
C THR A 31 -1.34 8.07 13.34
N VAL A 32 -0.95 8.57 12.17
CA VAL A 32 -0.78 7.76 10.96
C VAL A 32 0.59 8.01 10.38
N MET A 33 1.27 6.92 10.04
CA MET A 33 2.54 6.91 9.36
C MET A 33 2.29 6.60 7.88
N ALA A 34 3.04 7.23 7.00
CA ALA A 34 3.04 6.90 5.59
C ALA A 34 4.41 6.38 5.22
N ASP A 35 4.45 5.21 4.57
CA ASP A 35 5.68 4.61 4.05
C ASP A 35 5.60 4.46 2.54
N GLY A 36 6.69 4.78 1.85
CA GLY A 36 6.82 4.73 0.41
C GLY A 36 7.84 3.68 -0.02
N THR A 37 7.40 2.68 -0.79
CA THR A 37 8.29 1.68 -1.39
C THR A 37 8.45 1.95 -2.87
N TYR A 38 9.66 2.35 -3.27
CA TYR A 38 10.04 2.46 -4.68
C TYR A 38 10.24 1.09 -5.33
N MET A 39 9.62 0.93 -6.49
CA MET A 39 9.75 -0.21 -7.38
C MET A 39 10.36 0.23 -8.73
N SER A 40 10.84 -0.76 -9.48
CA SER A 40 11.38 -0.52 -10.83
C SER A 40 10.36 0.18 -11.75
N HIS A 41 10.86 0.92 -12.75
CA HIS A 41 10.06 1.60 -13.79
C HIS A 41 9.23 2.80 -13.29
N ASP A 42 9.72 3.50 -12.27
CA ASP A 42 9.06 4.69 -11.70
C ASP A 42 7.69 4.36 -11.06
N TRP A 43 7.53 3.15 -10.54
CA TRP A 43 6.40 2.78 -9.72
C TRP A 43 6.79 2.98 -8.27
N CYS A 44 5.97 3.68 -7.50
CA CYS A 44 6.09 3.77 -6.05
C CYS A 44 4.75 3.35 -5.43
N LEU A 45 4.83 2.67 -4.30
CA LEU A 45 3.68 2.24 -3.52
C LEU A 45 3.70 3.03 -2.22
N ILE A 46 2.67 3.83 -1.96
CA ILE A 46 2.48 4.49 -0.68
C ILE A 46 1.49 3.70 0.15
N VAL A 47 1.83 3.41 1.40
CA VAL A 47 0.95 2.74 2.37
C VAL A 47 0.77 3.64 3.59
N ALA A 48 -0.48 3.86 3.99
CA ALA A 48 -0.82 4.49 5.26
C ALA A 48 -0.97 3.41 6.33
N VAL A 49 -0.34 3.62 7.49
CA VAL A 49 -0.28 2.68 8.60
C VAL A 49 -0.64 3.41 9.89
N ASP A 50 -1.47 2.81 10.73
CA ASP A 50 -1.76 3.33 12.07
C ASP A 50 -0.48 3.32 12.92
N GLY A 51 -0.17 4.48 13.51
CA GLY A 51 0.99 4.66 14.38
C GLY A 51 0.92 3.86 15.68
N GLU A 52 -0.28 3.53 16.16
CA GLU A 52 -0.46 2.80 17.42
C GLU A 52 -0.50 1.28 17.22
N THR A 53 -1.29 0.82 16.25
CA THR A 53 -1.52 -0.62 16.03
C THR A 53 -0.62 -1.23 14.96
N GLY A 54 -0.06 -0.42 14.06
CA GLY A 54 0.66 -0.90 12.89
C GLY A 54 -0.25 -1.46 11.79
N GLU A 55 -1.57 -1.27 11.87
CA GLU A 55 -2.52 -1.73 10.86
C GLU A 55 -2.43 -0.89 9.58
N ALA A 56 -2.42 -1.53 8.41
CA ALA A 56 -2.47 -0.83 7.14
C ALA A 56 -3.88 -0.27 6.91
N LEU A 57 -3.99 1.06 6.83
CA LEU A 57 -5.24 1.79 6.66
C LEU A 57 -5.62 1.95 5.19
N GLY A 58 -4.63 1.89 4.30
CA GLY A 58 -4.82 2.03 2.86
C GLY A 58 -3.51 2.05 2.11
N PHE A 59 -3.58 1.87 0.80
CA PHE A 59 -2.43 2.02 -0.08
C PHE A 59 -2.83 2.64 -1.42
N GLN A 60 -1.86 3.26 -2.09
CA GLN A 60 -2.03 3.86 -3.39
C GLN A 60 -0.76 3.66 -4.22
N TRP A 61 -0.93 3.20 -5.46
CA TRP A 61 0.14 3.19 -6.46
C TRP A 61 0.34 4.60 -7.01
N CYS A 62 1.60 5.02 -7.15
CA CYS A 62 1.99 6.33 -7.64
C CYS A 62 3.18 6.24 -8.59
N SER A 63 3.28 7.19 -9.52
CA SER A 63 4.49 7.40 -10.31
C SER A 63 5.39 8.52 -9.77
N HIS A 64 4.88 9.34 -8.84
CA HIS A 64 5.58 10.43 -8.15
C HIS A 64 5.03 10.59 -6.72
N GLU A 65 5.92 10.69 -5.73
CA GLU A 65 5.57 10.63 -4.30
C GLU A 65 4.76 11.83 -3.77
N SER A 66 5.08 13.06 -4.20
CA SER A 66 4.64 14.27 -3.50
C SER A 66 3.16 14.63 -3.67
N VAL A 67 2.58 14.34 -4.83
CA VAL A 67 1.17 14.68 -5.15
C VAL A 67 0.20 13.66 -4.54
N LEU A 68 0.66 12.43 -4.32
CA LEU A 68 -0.21 11.31 -3.97
C LEU A 68 -0.30 11.05 -2.47
N LEU A 69 0.68 11.51 -1.68
CA LEU A 69 0.54 11.59 -0.22
C LEU A 69 -0.69 12.46 0.15
N GLN A 70 -0.84 13.62 -0.49
CA GLN A 70 -1.99 14.50 -0.28
C GLN A 70 -3.32 13.84 -0.68
N CYS A 71 -3.37 13.17 -1.84
CA CYS A 71 -4.57 12.43 -2.27
C CYS A 71 -4.93 11.25 -1.35
N LEU A 72 -3.93 10.61 -0.75
CA LEU A 72 -4.13 9.56 0.26
C LEU A 72 -4.72 10.16 1.53
N PHE A 73 -4.16 11.27 2.01
CA PHE A 73 -4.72 12.02 3.14
C PHE A 73 -6.12 12.53 2.85
N ASP A 74 -6.43 13.03 1.65
CA ASP A 74 -7.78 13.49 1.31
C ASP A 74 -8.78 12.32 1.26
N ARG A 75 -8.34 11.13 0.81
CA ARG A 75 -9.17 9.90 0.79
C ARG A 75 -9.47 9.38 2.20
N PHE A 76 -8.52 9.51 3.11
CA PHE A 76 -8.66 9.10 4.51
C PHE A 76 -8.96 10.28 5.45
N GLY A 77 -9.18 11.48 4.90
CA GLY A 77 -9.28 12.77 5.60
C GLY A 77 -10.33 12.82 6.69
N SER A 78 -11.44 12.09 6.49
CA SER A 78 -12.53 11.98 7.47
C SER A 78 -12.18 11.16 8.71
N VAL A 79 -11.10 10.36 8.64
CA VAL A 79 -10.60 9.50 9.72
C VAL A 79 -9.55 10.24 10.57
N PHE A 80 -9.13 11.42 10.13
CA PHE A 80 -8.25 12.32 10.88
C PHE A 80 -9.07 13.35 11.67
N PRO A 81 -8.59 13.84 12.82
CA PRO A 81 -9.19 14.98 13.52
C PRO A 81 -9.03 16.29 12.73
#